data_AF-A0A494ISB0-F1
#
_entry.id   AF-A0A494ISB0-F1
#
_cell.length_a   1.000
_cell.length_b   1.000
_cell.length_c   1.000
_cell.angle_alpha   90.00
_cell.angle_beta   90.00
_cell.angle_gamma   90.00
#
_symmetry.space_group_name_H-M   'P 1'
#
loop_
_entity.id
_entity.type
_entity.pdbx_description
1 polymer ?
#
loop_
_entity_poly.entity_id
_entity_poly.type
_entity_poly.pdbx_seq_one_letter_code
_entity_poly.pdbx_strand_id
1 'polypeptide(L)'
;MAGWVAGRMANAISIYANGGWFGIPNGWVADSCGIVSVHAEAVGGGGDLDAELYVNGTLESGHHAGNAGSWGASSLVGVGATVNFSIGKGSLHHFQFRRMH
;
A
#
# COMPACT_ATOMS: atom_id res chain seq x y z
N MET A 1 7.85 3.52 -14.36
CA MET A 1 7.28 2.43 -15.19
C MET A 1 6.81 1.23 -14.36
N ALA A 2 7.43 0.91 -13.23
CA ALA A 2 7.02 -0.19 -12.34
C ALA A 2 5.64 0.00 -11.66
N GLY A 3 5.32 1.22 -11.18
CA GLY A 3 4.07 1.47 -10.44
C GLY A 3 2.78 1.29 -11.26
N TRP A 4 2.80 1.57 -12.57
CA TRP A 4 1.64 1.36 -13.44
C TRP A 4 1.37 -0.13 -13.69
N VAL A 5 2.44 -0.91 -13.84
CA VAL A 5 2.34 -2.37 -14.01
C VAL A 5 1.84 -3.00 -12.71
N ALA A 6 2.41 -2.63 -11.56
CA ALA A 6 1.95 -3.11 -10.25
C ALA A 6 0.46 -2.77 -10.00
N GLY A 7 0.04 -1.54 -10.32
CA GLY A 7 -1.36 -1.12 -10.20
C GLY A 7 -2.30 -1.90 -11.12
N ARG A 8 -1.93 -2.15 -12.38
CA ARG A 8 -2.74 -2.99 -13.30
C ARG A 8 -2.78 -4.44 -12.85
N MET A 9 -1.67 -4.99 -12.37
CA MET A 9 -1.59 -6.37 -11.86
C MET A 9 -2.47 -6.55 -10.62
N ALA A 10 -2.40 -5.64 -9.65
CA ALA A 10 -3.25 -5.65 -8.47
C ALA A 10 -4.74 -5.54 -8.83
N ASN A 11 -5.10 -4.70 -9.80
CA ASN A 11 -6.48 -4.53 -10.22
C ASN A 11 -7.01 -5.74 -11.00
N ALA A 12 -6.19 -6.36 -11.84
CA ALA A 12 -6.54 -7.61 -12.54
C ALA A 12 -6.69 -8.78 -11.57
N ILE A 13 -5.88 -8.83 -10.50
CA ILE A 13 -5.90 -9.92 -9.52
C ILE A 13 -6.97 -9.71 -8.44
N SER A 14 -7.51 -8.48 -8.28
CA SER A 14 -8.62 -8.16 -7.37
C SER A 14 -9.86 -9.06 -7.57
N ILE A 15 -10.05 -9.64 -8.75
CA ILE A 15 -11.15 -10.60 -9.03
C ILE A 15 -10.98 -11.93 -8.27
N TYR A 16 -9.76 -12.30 -7.89
CA TYR A 16 -9.45 -13.49 -7.09
C TYR A 16 -9.45 -13.19 -5.59
N ALA A 17 -9.65 -11.93 -5.21
CA ALA A 17 -9.72 -11.52 -3.82
C ALA A 17 -11.14 -11.75 -3.25
N ASN A 18 -11.27 -12.72 -2.34
CA ASN A 18 -12.57 -13.22 -1.88
C ASN A 18 -13.02 -12.65 -0.51
N GLY A 19 -12.14 -11.90 0.15
CA GLY A 19 -12.47 -11.16 1.38
C GLY A 19 -12.83 -9.70 1.13
N GLY A 20 -13.49 -9.05 2.09
CA GLY A 20 -13.52 -7.59 2.17
C GLY A 20 -12.15 -7.02 2.56
N TRP A 21 -11.94 -5.72 2.37
CA TRP A 21 -10.78 -5.03 2.92
C TRP A 21 -10.86 -4.95 4.43
N PHE A 22 -9.76 -5.22 5.12
CA PHE A 22 -9.65 -5.02 6.56
C PHE A 22 -8.35 -4.31 6.92
N GLY A 23 -8.37 -3.52 8.01
CA GLY A 23 -7.21 -2.80 8.49
C GLY A 23 -6.15 -3.75 9.06
N ILE A 24 -4.89 -3.46 8.79
CA ILE A 24 -3.74 -4.21 9.31
C ILE A 24 -2.75 -3.27 10.01
N PRO A 25 -2.01 -3.73 11.03
CA PRO A 25 -0.99 -2.92 11.68
C PRO A 25 0.25 -2.74 10.79
N ASN A 26 1.03 -1.68 11.03
CA ASN A 26 2.35 -1.55 10.41
C ASN A 26 3.27 -2.68 10.91
N GLY A 27 3.94 -3.40 10.00
CA GLY A 27 4.74 -4.59 10.32
C GLY A 27 3.93 -5.87 10.44
N TRP A 28 2.71 -5.88 9.91
CA TRP A 28 1.89 -7.09 9.85
C TRP A 28 2.56 -8.17 8.98
N VAL A 29 2.38 -9.43 9.36
CA VAL A 29 2.84 -10.59 8.58
C VAL A 29 1.62 -11.25 7.95
N ALA A 30 1.62 -11.35 6.63
CA ALA A 30 0.49 -11.86 5.88
C ALA A 30 0.19 -13.32 6.21
N ASP A 31 -1.02 -13.59 6.69
CA ASP A 31 -1.48 -14.96 7.02
C ASP A 31 -1.93 -15.77 5.79
N SER A 32 -2.05 -15.10 4.65
CA SER A 32 -2.56 -15.62 3.39
C SER A 32 -2.01 -14.80 2.23
N CYS A 33 -2.11 -15.31 1.01
CA CYS A 33 -1.84 -14.50 -0.17
C CYS A 33 -2.91 -13.42 -0.32
N GLY A 34 -2.54 -12.23 -0.78
CA GLY A 34 -3.51 -11.16 -0.94
C GLY A 34 -2.93 -9.86 -1.47
N ILE A 35 -3.76 -8.81 -1.42
CA ILE A 35 -3.40 -7.46 -1.84
C ILE A 35 -3.28 -6.61 -0.59
N VAL A 36 -2.16 -5.92 -0.45
CA VAL A 36 -2.04 -4.81 0.50
C VAL A 36 -2.29 -3.49 -0.22
N SER A 37 -2.99 -2.57 0.44
CA SER A 37 -3.23 -1.21 -0.05
C SER A 37 -2.88 -0.21 1.04
N VAL A 38 -2.14 0.83 0.65
CA VAL A 38 -1.83 1.99 1.49
C VAL A 38 -2.29 3.25 0.77
N HIS A 39 -2.85 4.17 1.55
CA HIS A 39 -3.18 5.51 1.08
C HIS A 39 -2.75 6.53 2.13
N ALA A 40 -2.03 7.55 1.67
CA ALA A 40 -1.60 8.67 2.48
C ALA A 40 -1.92 9.99 1.75
N GLU A 41 -2.12 11.04 2.54
CA GLU A 41 -2.46 12.37 2.04
C GLU A 41 -1.59 13.44 2.70
N ALA A 42 -1.36 14.54 2.00
CA ALA A 42 -0.70 15.68 2.61
C ALA A 42 -1.62 16.30 3.69
N VAL A 43 -1.02 16.77 4.77
CA VAL A 43 -1.77 17.41 5.86
C VAL A 43 -2.50 18.65 5.31
N GLY A 44 -3.82 18.65 5.36
CA GLY A 44 -4.64 19.76 4.85
C GLY A 44 -4.95 19.70 3.35
N GLY A 45 -4.70 18.58 2.67
CA GLY A 45 -5.09 18.37 1.26
C GLY A 45 -4.14 18.98 0.22
N GLY A 46 -3.05 19.59 0.67
CA GLY A 46 -1.96 20.09 -0.15
C GLY A 46 -0.71 20.30 0.70
N GLY A 47 0.48 20.25 0.09
CA GLY A 47 1.75 20.29 0.81
C GLY A 47 2.58 19.03 0.63
N ASP A 48 3.65 18.90 1.39
CA ASP A 48 4.61 17.81 1.20
C ASP A 48 4.03 16.45 1.60
N LEU A 49 4.25 15.45 0.77
CA LEU A 49 3.94 14.06 1.06
C LEU A 49 5.19 13.21 0.85
N ASP A 50 5.55 12.48 1.90
CA ASP A 50 6.62 11.51 1.89
C ASP A 50 6.07 10.22 2.49
N ALA A 51 5.79 9.24 1.64
CA ALA A 51 5.17 7.98 2.03
C ALA A 51 5.65 6.82 1.16
N GLU A 52 5.87 5.67 1.80
CA GLU A 52 6.41 4.48 1.13
C GLU A 52 5.72 3.20 1.61
N LEU A 53 5.63 2.22 0.72
CA LEU A 53 5.14 0.86 0.96
C LEU A 53 6.30 -0.12 0.83
N TYR A 54 6.44 -0.98 1.83
CA TYR A 54 7.45 -2.02 1.87
C TYR A 54 6.84 -3.41 1.99
N VAL A 55 7.43 -4.37 1.28
CA VAL A 55 7.14 -5.80 1.40
C VAL A 55 8.45 -6.54 1.61
N ASN A 56 8.56 -7.32 2.69
CA ASN A 56 9.80 -8.00 3.11
C ASN A 56 11.02 -7.06 3.18
N GLY A 57 10.80 -5.82 3.64
CA GLY A 57 11.83 -4.78 3.72
C GLY A 57 12.26 -4.19 2.38
N THR A 58 11.65 -4.61 1.25
CA THR A 58 11.91 -4.03 -0.07
C THR A 58 10.90 -2.94 -0.36
N LEU A 59 11.37 -1.79 -0.86
CA LEU A 59 10.51 -0.69 -1.29
C LEU A 59 9.74 -1.10 -2.55
N GLU A 60 8.43 -1.30 -2.41
CA GLU A 60 7.54 -1.66 -3.52
C GLU A 60 7.05 -0.42 -4.28
N SER A 61 6.75 0.64 -3.54
CA SER A 61 6.30 1.91 -4.08
C SER A 61 6.57 3.01 -3.07
N GLY A 62 6.92 4.20 -3.57
CA GLY A 62 7.15 5.36 -2.73
C GLY A 62 6.76 6.63 -3.44
N HIS A 63 6.56 7.67 -2.66
CA HIS A 63 6.23 9.01 -3.11
C HIS A 63 6.96 10.03 -2.26
N HIS A 64 7.76 10.87 -2.92
CA HIS A 64 8.48 11.98 -2.30
C HIS A 64 8.26 13.20 -3.19
N ALA A 65 7.25 14.01 -2.87
CA ALA A 65 6.99 15.22 -3.61
C ALA A 65 6.59 16.37 -2.69
N GLY A 66 7.11 17.56 -3.02
CA GLY A 66 6.59 18.80 -2.48
C GLY A 66 5.25 19.14 -3.14
N ASN A 67 4.26 19.52 -2.34
CA ASN A 67 2.91 19.84 -2.79
C ASN A 67 2.15 18.71 -3.52
N ALA A 68 2.07 17.54 -2.90
CA ALA A 68 1.22 16.44 -3.32
C ALA A 68 -0.16 16.52 -2.63
N GLY A 69 -1.24 16.21 -3.35
CA GLY A 69 -2.56 16.07 -2.73
C GLY A 69 -2.68 14.75 -1.97
N SER A 70 -2.37 13.64 -2.64
CA SER A 70 -2.43 12.28 -2.08
C SER A 70 -1.55 11.30 -2.85
N TRP A 71 -1.29 10.15 -2.23
CA TRP A 71 -0.62 9.01 -2.81
C TRP A 71 -1.28 7.71 -2.34
N GLY A 72 -1.40 6.76 -3.27
CA GLY A 72 -1.82 5.41 -2.96
C GLY A 72 -0.97 4.40 -3.70
N ALA A 73 -0.71 3.28 -3.04
CA ALA A 73 -0.03 2.15 -3.64
C ALA A 73 -0.66 0.84 -3.18
N SER A 74 -0.53 -0.17 -4.03
CA SER A 74 -0.97 -1.52 -3.75
C SER A 74 0.08 -2.52 -4.25
N SER A 75 0.31 -3.59 -3.49
CA SER A 75 1.19 -4.68 -3.92
C SER A 75 0.58 -6.04 -3.61
N LEU A 76 1.02 -7.05 -4.37
CA LEU A 76 0.69 -8.46 -4.15
C LEU A 76 1.63 -9.01 -3.10
N VAL A 77 1.09 -9.69 -2.10
CA VAL A 77 1.89 -10.28 -1.05
C VAL A 77 1.53 -11.75 -0.88
N GLY A 78 2.56 -12.58 -0.71
CA GLY A 78 2.41 -13.99 -0.40
C GLY A 78 2.26 -14.24 1.10
N VAL A 79 1.87 -15.47 1.46
CA VAL A 79 1.86 -15.92 2.86
C VAL A 79 3.24 -15.73 3.49
N GLY A 80 3.26 -15.19 4.71
CA GLY A 80 4.47 -14.94 5.49
C GLY A 80 5.23 -13.67 5.10
N ALA A 81 4.74 -12.89 4.13
CA ALA A 81 5.36 -11.62 3.79
C ALA A 81 5.09 -10.56 4.88
N THR A 82 6.14 -9.87 5.32
CA THR A 82 6.00 -8.73 6.24
C THR A 82 5.69 -7.47 5.43
N VAL A 83 4.64 -6.74 5.81
CA VAL A 83 4.21 -5.52 5.13
C VAL A 83 4.33 -4.31 6.06
N ASN A 84 4.91 -3.25 5.53
CA ASN A 84 5.15 -2.02 6.27
C ASN A 84 4.86 -0.80 5.43
N PHE A 85 4.62 0.32 6.10
CA PHE A 85 4.65 1.64 5.47
C PHE A 85 5.52 2.60 6.27
N SER A 86 6.07 3.61 5.60
CA SER A 86 6.68 4.78 6.23
C SER A 86 5.86 6.02 5.85
N ILE A 87 5.80 7.00 6.76
CA ILE A 87 5.30 8.34 6.48
C ILE A 87 6.28 9.33 7.09
N GLY A 88 7.05 10.00 6.25
CA GLY A 88 7.94 11.10 6.66
C GLY A 88 7.19 12.42 6.77
N LYS A 89 6.21 12.66 5.89
CA LYS A 89 5.33 13.83 5.86
C LYS A 89 3.95 13.44 5.33
N GLY A 90 2.89 14.05 5.87
CA GLY A 90 1.50 13.70 5.54
C GLY A 90 0.83 12.90 6.65
N SER A 91 -0.32 12.30 6.33
CA SER A 91 -1.09 11.44 7.23
C SER A 91 -1.56 10.18 6.52
N LEU A 92 -1.61 9.07 7.27
CA LEU A 92 -2.18 7.82 6.78
C LEU A 92 -3.70 7.95 6.72
N HIS A 93 -4.29 7.62 5.57
CA HIS A 93 -5.74 7.48 5.44
C HIS A 93 -6.16 6.02 5.69
N HIS A 94 -5.50 5.07 5.03
CA HIS A 94 -5.72 3.65 5.32
C HIS A 94 -4.46 2.81 5.08
N PHE A 95 -4.38 1.69 5.81
CA PHE A 95 -3.48 0.58 5.53
C PHE A 95 -4.26 -0.72 5.71
N GLN A 96 -4.49 -1.41 4.60
CA GLN A 96 -5.49 -2.47 4.54
C GLN A 96 -5.00 -3.65 3.72
N PHE A 97 -5.59 -4.81 3.99
CA PHE A 97 -5.32 -6.05 3.28
C PHE A 97 -6.62 -6.69 2.80
N ARG A 98 -6.54 -7.41 1.68
CA ARG A 98 -7.62 -8.21 1.12
C ARG A 98 -7.10 -9.58 0.74
N ARG A 99 -7.69 -10.63 1.32
CA ARG A 99 -7.32 -12.03 1.06
C ARG A 99 -7.66 -12.46 -0.36
N MET A 100 -6.76 -13.23 -0.96
CA MET A 100 -7.03 -14.04 -2.15
C MET A 100 -7.44 -15.45 -1.78
N HIS A 101 -8.21 -16.08 -2.66
CA HIS A 101 -8.47 -17.52 -2.61
C HIS A 101 -7.28 -18.34 -3.08
#